data_AF-A0A090VRP3-F1
#
_entry.id   AF-A0A090VRP3-F1
#
_cell.length_a   1.000
_cell.length_b   1.000
_cell.length_c   1.000
_cell.angle_alpha   90.00
_cell.angle_beta   90.00
_cell.angle_gamma   90.00
#
_symmetry.space_group_name_H-M   'P 1'
#
loop_
_entity.id
_entity.type
_entity.pdbx_description
1 polymer ?
#
loop_
_entity_poly.entity_id
_entity_poly.type
_entity_poly.pdbx_seq_one_letter_code
_entity_poly.pdbx_strand_id
1 'polypeptide(L)'
;MATASLINLNSMPKVELNYGDKIFHFLAYAILCLLWYLVFYYRMQHPLKKAVLHAVVLAIIFGIILEVLQGTLTPYRSLDVYDAIANSLGALLTGVLLLAKGKIQVKN
;
A
#
# COMPACT_ATOMS: atom_id res chain seq x y z
N MET A 1 -24.98 -20.18 2.18
CA MET A 1 -23.59 -20.65 2.31
C MET A 1 -23.58 -22.16 2.08
N ALA A 2 -23.28 -22.60 0.84
CA ALA A 2 -22.99 -23.99 0.39
C ALA A 2 -23.29 -24.14 -1.13
N THR A 3 -24.33 -23.47 -1.65
CA THR A 3 -24.77 -23.61 -3.04
C THR A 3 -23.98 -22.81 -4.06
N ALA A 4 -23.19 -21.81 -3.64
CA ALA A 4 -22.30 -21.06 -4.51
C ALA A 4 -21.03 -21.86 -4.92
N SER A 5 -20.78 -23.01 -4.29
CA SER A 5 -19.56 -23.82 -4.53
C SER A 5 -19.69 -24.80 -5.70
N LEU A 6 -20.88 -24.94 -6.30
CA LEU A 6 -21.15 -25.91 -7.38
C LEU A 6 -21.32 -25.29 -8.77
N ILE A 7 -21.11 -23.97 -8.92
CA ILE A 7 -21.10 -23.37 -10.25
C ILE A 7 -19.74 -23.66 -10.89
N ASN A 8 -19.75 -24.60 -11.84
CA ASN A 8 -18.61 -24.98 -12.65
C ASN A 8 -18.31 -23.85 -13.64
N LEU A 9 -17.40 -22.96 -13.26
CA LEU A 9 -16.98 -21.77 -14.02
C LEU A 9 -15.84 -22.08 -15.00
N ASN A 10 -15.81 -23.27 -15.59
CA ASN A 10 -14.78 -23.69 -16.57
C ASN A 10 -14.90 -23.03 -17.95
N SER A 11 -15.70 -21.98 -18.08
CA SER A 11 -15.89 -21.25 -19.33
C SER A 11 -16.09 -19.75 -19.11
N MET A 12 -15.35 -19.17 -18.15
CA MET A 12 -15.13 -17.73 -18.14
C MET A 12 -13.78 -17.41 -18.78
N PRO A 13 -13.70 -16.36 -19.62
CA PRO A 13 -12.42 -15.91 -20.13
C PRO A 13 -11.56 -15.60 -18.90
N LYS A 14 -10.33 -16.10 -18.89
CA LYS A 14 -9.29 -15.68 -17.96
C LYS A 14 -9.00 -14.20 -18.17
N VAL A 15 -9.89 -13.35 -17.71
CA VAL A 15 -9.60 -11.95 -17.47
C VAL A 15 -8.85 -11.95 -16.13
N GLU A 16 -7.63 -12.48 -16.15
CA GLU A 16 -6.66 -12.43 -15.04
C GLU A 16 -6.10 -11.00 -14.87
N LEU A 17 -6.92 -9.99 -15.09
CA LEU A 17 -6.62 -8.62 -14.66
C LEU A 17 -7.15 -8.49 -13.23
N ASN A 18 -6.35 -8.99 -12.28
CA ASN A 18 -6.60 -9.00 -10.85
C ASN A 18 -6.51 -7.58 -10.24
N TYR A 19 -7.37 -6.65 -10.67
CA TYR A 19 -7.39 -5.27 -10.19
C TYR A 19 -7.67 -5.17 -8.69
N GLY A 20 -8.39 -6.13 -8.11
CA GLY A 20 -8.74 -6.14 -6.69
C GLY A 20 -7.52 -6.24 -5.78
N ASP A 21 -6.56 -7.09 -6.14
CA ASP A 21 -5.29 -7.26 -5.42
C ASP A 21 -4.44 -5.98 -5.45
N LYS A 22 -4.40 -5.28 -6.59
CA LYS A 22 -3.72 -3.99 -6.72
C LYS A 22 -4.36 -2.87 -5.87
N ILE A 23 -5.69 -2.85 -5.80
CA ILE A 23 -6.42 -1.90 -4.93
C ILE A 23 -6.13 -2.21 -3.46
N PHE A 24 -6.11 -3.49 -3.09
CA PHE A 24 -5.79 -3.92 -1.74
C PHE A 24 -4.37 -3.47 -1.35
N HIS A 25 -3.38 -3.74 -2.20
CA HIS A 25 -2.00 -3.29 -2.06
C HIS A 25 -1.91 -1.77 -1.89
N PHE A 26 -2.53 -1.02 -2.79
CA PHE A 26 -2.59 0.45 -2.68
C PHE A 26 -3.14 0.92 -1.32
N LEU A 27 -4.27 0.38 -0.87
CA LEU A 27 -4.90 0.77 0.40
C LEU A 27 -4.08 0.33 1.62
N ALA A 28 -3.51 -0.88 1.59
CA ALA A 28 -2.69 -1.41 2.66
C ALA A 28 -1.46 -0.51 2.91
N TYR A 29 -0.77 -0.11 1.84
CA TYR A 29 0.41 0.77 1.96
C TYR A 29 0.06 2.22 2.25
N ALA A 30 -1.11 2.70 1.83
CA ALA A 30 -1.63 3.98 2.28
C ALA A 30 -1.84 4.03 3.80
N ILE A 31 -2.43 2.97 4.38
CA ILE A 31 -2.63 2.82 5.83
C ILE A 31 -1.29 2.64 6.54
N LEU A 32 -0.39 1.80 6.03
CA LEU A 32 0.93 1.58 6.61
C LEU A 32 1.73 2.89 6.69
N CYS A 33 1.74 3.68 5.61
CA CYS A 33 2.38 4.98 5.59
C CYS A 33 1.76 5.94 6.62
N LEU A 34 0.43 5.92 6.78
CA LEU A 34 -0.24 6.72 7.80
C LEU A 34 0.19 6.31 9.21
N LEU A 35 0.25 5.01 9.51
CA LEU A 35 0.67 4.51 10.82
C LEU A 35 2.11 4.92 11.15
N TRP A 36 3.04 4.78 10.20
CA TRP A 36 4.41 5.26 10.38
C TRP A 36 4.47 6.77 10.62
N TYR A 37 3.68 7.54 9.87
CA TYR A 37 3.57 8.98 10.09
C TYR A 37 3.09 9.30 11.51
N LEU A 38 2.05 8.62 12.00
CA LEU A 38 1.53 8.85 13.35
C LEU A 38 2.61 8.61 14.42
N VAL A 39 3.42 7.56 14.26
CA VAL A 39 4.55 7.28 15.14
C VAL A 39 5.58 8.42 15.07
N PHE A 40 6.06 8.79 13.87
CA PHE A 40 7.10 9.81 13.75
C PHE A 40 6.64 11.19 14.20
N TYR A 41 5.40 11.57 13.90
CA TYR A 41 4.88 12.89 14.21
C TYR A 41 4.48 13.01 15.69
N TYR A 42 3.68 12.07 16.21
CA TYR A 42 3.14 12.20 17.57
C TYR A 42 4.03 11.58 18.65
N ARG A 43 4.74 10.48 18.36
CA ARG A 43 5.57 9.79 19.37
C ARG A 43 7.01 10.27 19.35
N MET A 44 7.59 10.43 18.16
CA MET A 44 8.98 10.87 18.01
C MET A 44 9.13 12.39 17.88
N GLN A 45 8.02 13.13 17.80
CA GLN A 45 7.98 14.59 17.68
C GLN A 45 8.79 15.14 16.49
N HIS A 46 8.86 14.39 15.39
CA HIS A 46 9.52 14.87 14.17
C HIS A 46 8.73 16.02 13.54
N PRO A 47 9.40 17.03 12.96
CA PRO A 47 8.74 18.05 12.14
C PRO A 47 7.91 17.39 11.03
N LEU A 48 6.72 17.93 10.72
CA LEU A 48 5.77 17.37 9.74
C LEU A 48 6.45 16.84 8.48
N LYS A 49 7.27 17.68 7.82
CA LYS A 49 7.98 17.30 6.58
C LYS A 49 8.91 16.10 6.77
N LYS A 50 9.64 16.05 7.88
CA LYS A 50 10.52 14.93 8.21
C LYS A 50 9.72 13.69 8.55
N ALA A 51 8.65 13.80 9.34
CA ALA A 51 7.78 12.67 9.69
C ALA A 51 7.18 12.00 8.44
N VAL A 52 6.64 12.81 7.53
CA VAL A 52 6.08 12.32 6.25
C VAL A 52 7.17 11.67 5.39
N LEU A 53 8.34 12.28 5.24
CA LEU A 53 9.42 11.72 4.43
C LEU A 53 9.86 10.34 4.95
N HIS A 54 10.09 10.20 6.26
CA HIS A 54 10.49 8.93 6.85
C HIS A 54 9.40 7.86 6.69
N ALA A 55 8.13 8.24 6.89
CA ALA A 55 7.01 7.32 6.74
C ALA A 55 6.88 6.77 5.31
N VAL A 56 6.98 7.64 4.31
CA VAL A 56 6.90 7.25 2.88
C VAL A 56 8.07 6.35 2.52
N VAL A 57 9.31 6.75 2.87
CA VAL A 57 10.51 5.96 2.54
C VAL A 57 10.46 4.57 3.19
N LEU A 58 10.08 4.49 4.47
CA LEU A 58 9.97 3.20 5.16
C LEU A 58 8.85 2.33 4.59
N ALA A 59 7.68 2.91 4.27
CA ALA A 59 6.59 2.15 3.67
C ALA A 59 6.98 1.57 2.30
N ILE A 60 7.68 2.33 1.45
CA ILE A 60 8.16 1.86 0.14
C ILE A 60 9.20 0.75 0.30
N ILE A 61 10.22 0.96 1.15
CA ILE A 61 11.27 -0.06 1.38
C ILE A 61 10.64 -1.34 1.92
N PHE A 62 9.76 -1.23 2.91
CA PHE A 62 9.05 -2.37 3.46
C PHE A 62 8.24 -3.10 2.39
N GLY A 63 7.61 -2.35 1.47
CA GLY A 63 6.85 -2.94 0.38
C GLY A 63 7.65 -3.69 -0.64
N ILE A 64 8.82 -3.17 -1.01
CA ILE A 64 9.74 -3.88 -1.88
C ILE A 64 10.22 -5.17 -1.22
N ILE A 65 10.56 -5.13 0.08
CA ILE A 65 10.99 -6.32 0.82
C ILE A 65 9.88 -7.38 0.84
N LEU A 66 8.63 -6.99 1.16
CA LEU A 66 7.52 -7.94 1.18
C LEU A 66 7.20 -8.50 -0.20
N GLU A 67 7.32 -7.71 -1.26
CA GLU A 67 7.07 -8.18 -2.62
C GLU A 67 8.13 -9.21 -3.06
N VAL A 68 9.41 -8.97 -2.72
CA VAL A 68 10.48 -9.95 -2.94
C VAL A 68 10.26 -11.21 -2.10
N LEU A 69 9.86 -11.07 -0.84
CA LEU A 69 9.58 -12.18 0.04
C LEU A 69 8.40 -13.02 -0.47
N GLN A 70 7.36 -12.35 -0.97
CA GLN A 70 6.20 -12.97 -1.57
C GLN A 70 6.59 -13.72 -2.86
N GLY A 71 7.41 -13.13 -3.73
CA GLY A 71 7.89 -13.81 -4.94
C GLY A 71 8.84 -15.00 -4.67
N THR A 72 9.50 -15.04 -3.51
CA THR A 72 10.46 -16.10 -3.15
C THR A 72 9.85 -17.21 -2.30
N LEU A 73 8.92 -16.89 -1.39
CA LEU A 73 8.32 -17.85 -0.46
C LEU A 73 6.96 -18.39 -0.92
N THR A 74 6.29 -17.73 -1.87
CA THR A 74 4.96 -18.17 -2.34
C THR A 74 5.08 -18.82 -3.73
N PRO A 75 5.11 -20.17 -3.83
CA PRO A 75 5.40 -20.88 -5.09
C PRO A 75 4.37 -20.67 -6.21
N TYR A 76 3.22 -20.05 -5.91
CA TYR A 76 2.16 -19.74 -6.87
C TYR A 76 2.06 -18.25 -7.24
N ARG A 77 2.93 -17.40 -6.70
CA ARG A 77 2.87 -15.94 -6.92
C ARG A 77 4.22 -15.44 -7.43
N SER A 78 4.25 -15.00 -8.68
CA SER A 78 5.42 -14.33 -9.25
C SER A 78 5.54 -12.92 -8.70
N LEU A 79 6.78 -12.42 -8.58
CA LEU A 79 7.07 -11.00 -8.37
C LEU A 79 6.27 -10.14 -9.36
N ASP A 80 5.37 -9.30 -8.87
CA ASP A 80 4.59 -8.38 -9.71
C ASP A 80 5.07 -6.94 -9.50
N VAL A 81 5.73 -6.39 -10.52
CA VAL A 81 6.18 -4.99 -10.53
C VAL A 81 4.99 -4.04 -10.36
N TYR A 82 3.79 -4.41 -10.83
CA TYR A 82 2.59 -3.61 -10.67
C TYR A 82 2.11 -3.55 -9.20
N ASP A 83 2.35 -4.57 -8.39
CA ASP A 83 2.05 -4.56 -6.95
C ASP A 83 3.02 -3.61 -6.23
N ALA A 84 4.31 -3.66 -6.56
CA ALA A 84 5.30 -2.71 -6.03
C ALA A 84 4.96 -1.25 -6.40
N ILE A 85 4.44 -1.02 -7.61
CA ILE A 85 3.95 0.31 -8.05
C ILE A 85 2.71 0.71 -7.24
N ALA A 86 1.72 -0.17 -7.09
CA ALA A 86 0.51 0.10 -6.31
C ALA A 86 0.83 0.46 -4.85
N ASN A 87 1.74 -0.30 -4.23
CA ASN A 87 2.25 -0.05 -2.88
C ASN A 87 2.88 1.34 -2.76
N SER A 88 3.75 1.66 -3.70
CA SER A 88 4.46 2.94 -3.73
C SER A 88 3.52 4.12 -3.95
N LEU A 89 2.53 3.98 -4.83
CA LEU A 89 1.51 5.00 -5.08
C LEU A 89 0.63 5.25 -3.84
N GLY A 90 0.24 4.20 -3.12
CA GLY A 90 -0.51 4.31 -1.87
C GLY A 90 0.25 5.11 -0.82
N ALA A 91 1.53 4.79 -0.61
CA ALA A 91 2.39 5.52 0.32
C ALA A 91 2.59 6.99 -0.09
N LEU A 92 2.89 7.25 -1.38
CA LEU A 92 3.08 8.60 -1.90
C LEU A 92 1.83 9.47 -1.79
N LEU A 93 0.65 8.93 -2.13
CA LEU A 93 -0.60 9.67 -2.02
C LEU A 93 -0.87 10.08 -0.57
N THR A 94 -0.72 9.15 0.38
CA THR A 94 -0.84 9.46 1.81
C THR A 94 0.11 10.58 2.23
N GLY A 95 1.38 10.52 1.81
CA GLY A 95 2.36 11.56 2.10
C GLY A 95 1.95 12.94 1.57
N VAL A 96 1.47 13.03 0.33
CA VAL A 96 0.97 14.28 -0.26
C VAL A 96 -0.22 14.84 0.50
N LEU A 97 -1.20 14.00 0.85
CA LEU A 97 -2.39 14.40 1.60
C LEU A 97 -2.04 14.94 3.00
N LEU A 98 -1.08 14.31 3.68
CA LEU A 98 -0.61 14.74 4.99
C LEU A 98 0.09 16.11 4.91
N LEU A 99 0.93 16.33 3.91
CA LEU A 99 1.58 17.63 3.68
C LEU A 99 0.57 18.73 3.32
N ALA A 100 -0.43 18.41 2.49
CA ALA A 100 -1.50 19.35 2.14
C ALA A 100 -2.32 19.75 3.38
N LYS A 101 -2.70 18.78 4.22
CA LYS A 101 -3.40 19.04 5.50
C LYS A 101 -2.59 19.93 6.43
N GLY A 102 -1.30 19.66 6.61
CA GLY A 102 -0.45 20.47 7.48
C GLY A 102 -0.28 21.91 6.97
N LYS A 103 -0.21 22.12 5.65
CA LYS A 103 -0.20 23.49 5.09
C LYS A 103 -1.49 24.26 5.35
N ILE A 104 -2.64 23.59 5.34
CA ILE A 104 -3.93 24.21 5.65
C ILE A 104 -3.98 24.64 7.12
N GLN A 105 -3.51 23.81 8.05
CA GLN A 105 -3.50 24.14 9.48
C GLN A 105 -2.56 25.30 9.83
N VAL A 106 -1.46 25.49 9.11
CA VAL A 106 -0.52 26.60 9.34
C VAL A 106 -1.06 27.95 8.86
N LYS A 107 -2.12 27.97 8.03
CA LYS A 107 -2.66 29.19 7.42
C LYS A 107 -3.90 29.76 8.17
N ASN A 108 -4.40 29.06 9.18
CA ASN A 108 -5.48 29.53 10.07
C ASN A 108 -4.89 30.07 11.38
#